data_AF-A0A3A2J221-F1
#
_entry.id   AF-A0A3A2J221-F1
#
_cell.length_a   1.000
_cell.length_b   1.000
_cell.length_c   1.000
_cell.angle_alpha   90.00
_cell.angle_beta   90.00
_cell.angle_gamma   90.00
#
_symmetry.space_group_name_H-M   'P 1'
#
loop_
_entity.id
_entity.type
_entity.pdbx_description
1 polymer ?
#
loop_
_entity_poly.entity_id
_entity_poly.type
_entity_poly.pdbx_seq_one_letter_code
_entity_poly.pdbx_strand_id
1 'polypeptide(L)'
;MIKKKSDFLSSSPLIILLIACLLSGCTNALSVRYGEYGQTKAEFTLYVEKVFKMQNNMTSEIMAITDADAVLVQADQKMQEVCAPLNEYATREVDKLNIAISLLRRVEKSAVACEKAAQKVQMLLGHK
;
A
#
# COMPACT_ATOMS: atom_id res chain seq x y z
N MET A 1 53.68 -3.55 -37.34
CA MET A 1 53.14 -2.69 -36.25
C MET A 1 51.97 -1.89 -36.82
N ILE A 2 50.73 -2.38 -36.62
CA ILE A 2 49.51 -1.81 -37.25
C ILE A 2 48.95 -0.74 -36.30
N LYS A 3 48.89 0.50 -36.78
CA LYS A 3 48.43 1.67 -36.02
C LYS A 3 46.89 1.64 -35.98
N LYS A 4 46.28 1.24 -34.86
CA LYS A 4 44.85 1.42 -34.59
C LYS A 4 44.55 2.93 -34.53
N LYS A 5 43.87 3.48 -35.53
CA LYS A 5 43.19 4.78 -35.41
C LYS A 5 41.91 4.56 -34.62
N SER A 6 41.93 5.00 -33.38
CA SER A 6 40.75 5.18 -32.54
C SER A 6 40.04 6.47 -32.95
N ASP A 7 39.30 6.42 -34.06
CA ASP A 7 38.28 7.43 -34.40
C ASP A 7 36.98 7.06 -33.66
N PHE A 8 37.05 7.06 -32.33
CA PHE A 8 35.89 6.91 -31.47
C PHE A 8 35.33 8.32 -31.25
N LEU A 9 34.15 8.58 -31.84
CA LEU A 9 33.26 9.74 -31.61
C LEU A 9 33.62 11.06 -32.32
N SER A 10 33.49 11.09 -33.66
CA SER A 10 33.07 12.31 -34.36
C SER A 10 31.54 12.29 -34.50
N SER A 11 30.86 12.42 -33.36
CA SER A 11 29.40 12.47 -33.33
C SER A 11 28.97 13.88 -33.73
N SER A 12 28.28 14.01 -34.86
CA SER A 12 27.71 15.28 -35.33
C SER A 12 26.95 15.98 -34.19
N PRO A 13 27.11 17.30 -33.96
CA PRO A 13 26.48 18.01 -32.83
C PRO A 13 24.94 17.85 -32.82
N LEU A 14 24.35 17.57 -33.98
CA LEU A 14 22.94 17.27 -34.18
C LEU A 14 22.51 15.95 -33.53
N ILE A 15 23.39 14.94 -33.51
CA ILE A 15 23.16 13.63 -32.86
C ILE A 15 23.22 13.81 -31.34
N ILE A 16 24.16 14.62 -30.84
CA ILE A 16 24.27 14.92 -29.41
C ILE A 16 23.03 15.68 -28.92
N LEU A 17 22.53 16.63 -29.73
CA LEU A 17 21.30 17.38 -29.42
C LEU A 17 20.05 16.48 -29.43
N LEU A 18 19.93 15.57 -30.39
CA LEU A 18 18.84 14.57 -30.45
C LEU A 18 18.85 13.64 -29.24
N ILE A 19 20.03 13.17 -28.82
CA ILE A 19 20.17 12.32 -27.61
C ILE A 19 19.81 13.12 -26.36
N ALA A 20 20.23 14.38 -26.24
CA ALA A 20 19.90 15.24 -25.10
C ALA A 20 18.39 15.52 -25.00
N CYS A 21 17.71 15.78 -26.12
CA CYS A 21 16.25 15.95 -26.16
C CYS A 21 15.50 14.66 -25.79
N LEU A 22 15.97 13.49 -26.20
CA LEU A 22 15.38 12.21 -25.83
C LEU A 22 15.59 11.88 -24.33
N LEU A 23 16.69 12.33 -23.72
CA LEU A 23 16.97 12.13 -22.30
C LEU A 23 16.28 13.15 -21.37
N SER A 24 15.86 14.31 -21.89
CA SER A 24 15.11 15.31 -21.12
C SER A 24 13.65 14.94 -20.80
N GLY A 25 13.17 13.78 -21.26
CA GLY A 25 11.77 13.37 -21.17
C GLY A 25 11.34 12.57 -19.94
N CYS A 26 12.22 12.20 -18.99
CA CYS A 26 11.85 11.21 -17.94
C CYS A 26 12.06 11.64 -16.48
N THR A 27 12.23 12.93 -16.17
CA THR A 27 12.49 13.35 -14.77
C THR A 27 11.23 13.71 -13.96
N ASN A 28 10.06 13.86 -14.58
CA ASN A 28 8.84 14.34 -13.91
C ASN A 28 7.66 13.33 -13.83
N ALA A 29 7.85 12.06 -14.24
CA ALA A 29 6.71 11.16 -14.48
C ALA A 29 6.40 10.11 -13.39
N LEU A 30 7.14 10.05 -12.26
CA LEU A 30 6.90 9.01 -11.24
C LEU A 30 6.64 9.56 -9.83
N SER A 31 5.81 10.59 -9.71
CA SER A 31 5.13 10.87 -8.44
C SER A 31 3.98 9.86 -8.25
N VAL A 32 4.31 8.58 -8.07
CA VAL A 32 3.32 7.53 -7.82
C VAL A 32 2.60 7.85 -6.51
N ARG A 33 1.29 8.06 -6.60
CA ARG A 33 0.41 8.24 -5.46
C ARG A 33 -0.23 6.91 -5.08
N TYR A 34 -0.49 6.75 -3.78
CA TYR A 34 -0.99 5.54 -3.17
C TYR A 34 -2.28 5.82 -2.39
N GLY A 35 -3.18 4.85 -2.38
CA GLY A 35 -4.43 4.90 -1.64
C GLY A 35 -5.42 5.91 -2.21
N GLU A 36 -6.63 5.93 -1.65
CA GLU A 36 -7.71 6.80 -2.13
C GLU A 36 -7.42 8.30 -1.91
N TYR A 37 -6.53 8.63 -0.99
CA TYR A 37 -6.19 10.02 -0.63
C TYR A 37 -4.99 10.59 -1.41
N GLY A 38 -4.42 9.85 -2.37
CA GLY A 38 -3.32 10.34 -3.19
C GLY A 38 -2.02 10.55 -2.39
N GLN A 39 -1.75 9.67 -1.44
CA GLN A 39 -0.61 9.75 -0.51
C GLN A 39 0.71 9.37 -1.19
N THR A 40 1.83 9.78 -0.61
CA THR A 40 3.13 9.16 -0.90
C THR A 40 3.16 7.73 -0.35
N LYS A 41 4.11 6.92 -0.80
CA LYS A 41 4.29 5.55 -0.28
C LYS A 41 4.45 5.53 1.24
N ALA A 42 5.28 6.42 1.80
CA ALA A 42 5.56 6.48 3.23
C ALA A 42 4.31 6.84 4.04
N GLU A 43 3.56 7.85 3.59
CA GLU A 43 2.29 8.24 4.21
C GLU A 43 1.26 7.11 4.14
N PHE A 44 1.18 6.41 3.01
CA PHE A 44 0.27 5.28 2.83
C PHE A 44 0.64 4.10 3.73
N THR A 45 1.93 3.78 3.88
CA THR A 45 2.39 2.74 4.83
C THR A 45 1.98 3.05 6.26
N LEU A 46 2.22 4.29 6.73
CA LEU A 46 1.82 4.72 8.07
C LEU A 46 0.30 4.66 8.25
N TYR A 47 -0.45 5.04 7.21
CA TYR A 47 -1.91 4.96 7.22
C TYR A 47 -2.41 3.52 7.36
N VAL A 48 -1.90 2.59 6.55
CA VAL A 48 -2.30 1.17 6.63
C VAL A 48 -1.94 0.56 7.98
N GLU A 49 -0.77 0.89 8.53
CA GLU A 49 -0.37 0.43 9.86
C GLU A 49 -1.32 0.93 10.95
N LYS A 50 -1.74 2.20 10.88
CA LYS A 50 -2.75 2.77 11.79
C LYS A 50 -4.07 2.01 11.70
N VAL A 51 -4.55 1.73 10.48
CA VAL A 51 -5.80 0.96 10.26
C VAL A 51 -5.67 -0.46 10.81
N PHE A 52 -4.55 -1.12 10.57
CA PHE A 52 -4.26 -2.46 11.08
C PHE A 52 -4.25 -2.52 12.61
N LYS A 53 -3.58 -1.55 13.26
CA LYS A 53 -3.59 -1.43 14.73
C LYS A 53 -4.99 -1.21 15.28
N MET A 54 -5.78 -0.37 14.62
CA MET A 54 -7.16 -0.09 15.02
C MET A 54 -8.03 -1.36 15.00
N GLN A 55 -8.07 -2.11 13.89
CA GLN A 55 -8.87 -3.34 13.83
C GLN A 55 -8.41 -4.40 14.85
N ASN A 56 -7.10 -4.52 15.10
CA ASN A 56 -6.57 -5.50 16.03
C ASN A 56 -6.98 -5.18 17.47
N ASN A 57 -6.98 -3.90 17.83
CA ASN A 57 -7.46 -3.46 19.14
C ASN A 57 -8.95 -3.82 19.30
N MET A 58 -9.78 -3.50 18.31
CA MET A 58 -11.22 -3.82 18.37
C MET A 58 -11.50 -5.31 18.42
N THR A 59 -10.78 -6.10 17.62
CA THR A 59 -10.89 -7.58 17.62
C THR A 59 -10.56 -8.14 19.01
N SER A 60 -9.48 -7.63 19.63
CA SER A 60 -9.04 -8.06 20.96
C SER A 60 -10.07 -7.70 22.04
N GLU A 61 -10.66 -6.50 21.96
CA GLU A 61 -11.74 -6.07 22.86
C GLU A 61 -12.97 -6.96 22.72
N ILE A 62 -13.40 -7.27 21.49
CA ILE A 62 -14.55 -8.15 21.23
C ILE A 62 -14.31 -9.55 21.79
N MET A 63 -13.11 -10.10 21.61
CA MET A 63 -12.75 -11.42 22.16
C MET A 63 -12.80 -11.47 23.70
N ALA A 64 -12.69 -10.33 24.37
CA ALA A 64 -12.79 -10.23 25.83
C ALA A 64 -14.25 -10.14 26.33
N ILE A 65 -15.22 -9.91 25.45
CA ILE A 65 -16.65 -9.80 25.79
C ILE A 65 -17.30 -11.19 25.72
N THR A 66 -17.76 -11.71 26.85
CA THR A 66 -18.43 -13.03 26.92
C THR A 66 -19.83 -13.04 26.30
N ASP A 67 -20.55 -11.92 26.39
CA ASP A 67 -21.92 -11.76 25.91
C ASP A 67 -22.01 -10.61 24.90
N ALA A 68 -21.26 -10.74 23.80
CA ALA A 68 -21.29 -9.78 22.72
C ALA A 68 -22.66 -9.80 22.02
N ASP A 69 -23.24 -8.62 21.78
CA ASP A 69 -24.47 -8.49 21.01
C ASP A 69 -24.24 -9.03 19.59
N ALA A 70 -25.22 -9.73 19.03
CA ALA A 70 -25.22 -10.22 17.66
C ALA A 70 -24.90 -9.10 16.64
N VAL A 71 -25.33 -7.85 16.89
CA VAL A 71 -25.00 -6.71 16.03
C VAL A 71 -23.50 -6.41 16.03
N LEU A 72 -22.85 -6.47 17.19
CA LEU A 72 -21.41 -6.27 17.33
C LEU A 72 -20.63 -7.41 16.66
N VAL A 73 -21.06 -8.66 16.85
CA VAL A 73 -20.45 -9.83 16.21
C VAL A 73 -20.55 -9.74 14.69
N GLN A 74 -21.71 -9.36 14.14
CA GLN A 74 -21.88 -9.17 12.70
C GLN A 74 -21.00 -8.03 12.16
N ALA A 75 -20.88 -6.93 12.90
CA ALA A 75 -20.02 -5.82 12.52
C ALA A 75 -18.53 -6.23 12.50
N ASP A 76 -18.08 -7.00 13.49
CA ASP A 76 -16.72 -7.55 13.54
C ASP A 76 -16.45 -8.49 12.37
N GLN A 77 -17.32 -9.46 12.13
CA GLN A 77 -17.21 -10.36 10.97
C GLN A 77 -17.09 -9.57 9.67
N LYS A 78 -17.90 -8.52 9.52
CA LYS A 78 -17.83 -7.67 8.33
C LYS A 78 -16.52 -6.90 8.23
N MET A 79 -15.99 -6.41 9.35
CA MET A 79 -14.67 -5.80 9.41
C MET A 79 -13.59 -6.79 8.98
N GLN A 80 -13.57 -8.00 9.53
CA GLN A 80 -12.60 -9.04 9.17
C GLN A 80 -12.63 -9.36 7.67
N GLU A 81 -13.82 -9.49 7.06
CA GLU A 81 -13.97 -9.71 5.62
C GLU A 81 -13.35 -8.57 4.79
N VAL A 82 -13.68 -7.32 5.12
CA VAL A 82 -13.22 -6.15 4.37
C VAL A 82 -11.73 -5.92 4.55
N CYS A 83 -11.21 -6.18 5.75
CA CYS A 83 -9.81 -6.04 6.12
C CYS A 83 -8.95 -7.25 5.72
N ALA A 84 -9.53 -8.31 5.15
CA ALA A 84 -8.82 -9.53 4.79
C ALA A 84 -7.53 -9.32 3.98
N PRO A 85 -7.45 -8.38 3.00
CA PRO A 85 -6.18 -8.12 2.30
C PRO A 85 -5.08 -7.54 3.21
N LEU A 86 -5.43 -6.70 4.18
CA LEU A 86 -4.48 -6.14 5.15
C LEU A 86 -3.99 -7.25 6.08
N ASN A 87 -4.87 -8.15 6.51
CA ASN A 87 -4.54 -9.31 7.33
C ASN A 87 -3.62 -10.28 6.57
N GLU A 88 -3.94 -10.60 5.32
CA GLU A 88 -3.08 -11.45 4.47
C GLU A 88 -1.68 -10.83 4.30
N TYR A 89 -1.62 -9.52 4.06
CA TYR A 89 -0.34 -8.81 3.97
C TYR A 89 0.47 -8.93 5.26
N ALA A 90 -0.14 -8.62 6.41
CA ALA A 90 0.53 -8.67 7.71
C ALA A 90 1.04 -10.07 8.04
N THR A 91 0.23 -11.11 7.81
CA THR A 91 0.64 -12.51 8.01
C THR A 91 1.83 -12.87 7.13
N ARG A 92 1.81 -12.52 5.83
CA ARG A 92 2.92 -12.82 4.92
C ARG A 92 4.21 -12.09 5.30
N GLU A 93 4.13 -10.83 5.74
CA GLU A 93 5.29 -10.08 6.21
C GLU A 93 5.94 -10.74 7.44
N VAL A 94 5.11 -11.12 8.42
CA VAL A 94 5.57 -11.81 9.65
C VAL A 94 6.24 -13.13 9.31
N ASP A 95 5.64 -13.90 8.41
CA ASP A 95 6.14 -15.21 7.97
C ASP A 95 7.29 -15.09 6.94
N LYS A 96 7.71 -13.87 6.57
CA LYS A 96 8.73 -13.58 5.55
C LYS A 96 8.44 -14.25 4.20
N LEU A 97 7.15 -14.34 3.86
CA LEU A 97 6.68 -14.90 2.60
C LEU A 97 6.69 -13.84 1.49
N ASN A 98 6.80 -14.29 0.25
CA ASN A 98 6.70 -13.39 -0.89
C ASN A 98 5.33 -12.70 -0.96
N ILE A 99 5.36 -11.39 -1.13
CA ILE A 99 4.17 -10.54 -1.30
C ILE A 99 3.99 -10.21 -2.77
N ALA A 100 2.91 -10.72 -3.36
CA ALA A 100 2.56 -10.45 -4.74
C ALA A 100 2.12 -8.99 -4.91
N ILE A 101 2.47 -8.37 -6.05
CA ILE A 101 2.03 -7.01 -6.42
C ILE A 101 0.49 -6.91 -6.42
N SER A 102 -0.20 -8.00 -6.80
CA SER A 102 -1.66 -8.07 -6.73
C SER A 102 -2.19 -7.90 -5.31
N LEU A 103 -1.49 -8.42 -4.30
CA LEU A 103 -1.87 -8.26 -2.89
C LEU A 103 -1.64 -6.82 -2.45
N LEU A 104 -0.51 -6.20 -2.81
CA LEU A 104 -0.25 -4.77 -2.52
C LEU A 104 -1.36 -3.88 -3.07
N ARG A 105 -1.81 -4.12 -4.31
CA ARG A 105 -2.92 -3.39 -4.92
C ARG A 105 -4.26 -3.66 -4.21
N ARG A 106 -4.50 -4.87 -3.69
CA ARG A 106 -5.71 -5.15 -2.90
C ARG A 106 -5.68 -4.39 -1.58
N VAL A 107 -4.56 -4.40 -0.87
CA VAL A 107 -4.35 -3.62 0.36
C VAL A 107 -4.64 -2.14 0.12
N GLU A 108 -4.09 -1.59 -0.96
CA GLU A 108 -4.32 -0.20 -1.37
C GLU A 108 -5.81 0.12 -1.55
N LYS A 109 -6.54 -0.76 -2.22
CA LYS A 109 -7.97 -0.59 -2.48
C LYS A 109 -8.87 -0.85 -1.27
N SER A 110 -8.41 -1.62 -0.27
CA SER A 110 -9.23 -2.00 0.88
C SER A 110 -8.98 -1.17 2.13
N ALA A 111 -7.90 -0.39 2.20
CA ALA A 111 -7.49 0.31 3.42
C ALA A 111 -8.59 1.25 3.97
N VAL A 112 -9.20 2.08 3.12
CA VAL A 112 -10.27 3.00 3.54
C VAL A 112 -11.55 2.27 3.94
N ALA A 113 -11.93 1.24 3.19
CA ALA A 113 -13.10 0.43 3.53
C ALA A 113 -12.90 -0.31 4.87
N CYS A 114 -11.69 -0.81 5.12
CA CYS A 114 -11.31 -1.44 6.38
C CYS A 114 -11.35 -0.43 7.54
N GLU A 115 -10.83 0.78 7.34
CA GLU A 115 -10.92 1.86 8.35
C GLU A 115 -12.39 2.15 8.73
N LYS A 116 -13.27 2.31 7.73
CA LYS A 116 -14.69 2.57 7.97
C LYS A 116 -15.38 1.41 8.69
N ALA A 117 -15.05 0.17 8.34
CA ALA A 117 -15.61 -1.01 9.00
C ALA A 117 -15.14 -1.10 10.46
N ALA A 118 -13.85 -0.83 10.71
CA ALA A 118 -13.29 -0.80 12.06
C ALA A 118 -13.86 0.34 12.92
N GLN A 119 -14.08 1.53 12.34
CA GLN A 119 -14.78 2.61 13.03
C GLN A 119 -16.22 2.22 13.41
N LYS A 120 -16.92 1.46 12.57
CA LYS A 120 -18.25 0.95 12.90
C LYS A 120 -18.23 0.03 14.11
N VAL A 121 -17.26 -0.88 14.16
CA VAL A 121 -17.05 -1.74 15.34
C VAL A 121 -16.73 -0.91 16.58
N GLN A 122 -15.82 0.06 16.45
CA GLN A 122 -15.44 0.96 17.55
C GLN A 122 -16.64 1.73 18.12
N MET A 123 -17.53 2.25 17.27
CA MET A 123 -18.75 2.92 17.72
C MET A 123 -19.63 1.97 18.54
N LEU A 124 -19.81 0.73 18.09
CA LEU A 124 -20.62 -0.27 18.79
C LEU A 124 -19.99 -0.70 20.13
N LEU A 125 -18.66 -0.71 20.23
CA LEU A 125 -17.95 -0.95 21.49
C LEU A 125 -18.10 0.22 22.46
N GLY A 126 -18.01 1.47 21.99
CA GLY A 126 -18.15 2.68 22.80
C GLY A 126 -19.59 3.06 23.16
N HIS A 127 -20.59 2.36 22.60
CA HIS A 127 -22.02 2.52 22.92
C HIS A 127 -22.50 1.60 24.06
N LYS A 128 -21.59 0.87 24.74
CA LYS A 128 -21.88 0.07 25.94
C LYS A 128 -21.43 0.78 27.22
#